data_AF-A0A959C891-F1
#
_entry.id   AF-A0A959C891-F1
#
_cell.length_a   1.000
_cell.length_b   1.000
_cell.length_c   1.000
_cell.angle_alpha   90.00
_cell.angle_beta   90.00
_cell.angle_gamma   90.00
#
_symmetry.space_group_name_H-M   'P 1'
#
loop_
_entity.id
_entity.type
_entity.pdbx_description
1 polymer ?
#
loop_
_entity_poly.entity_id
_entity_poly.type
_entity_poly.pdbx_seq_one_letter_code
_entity_poly.pdbx_strand_id
1 'polypeptide(L)'
;MLIEVFKSKIHRVRVTQADLNYIGSITIDEELMEAANIYEGEKVQIVNNNNGERIETYTIRGERGSGVICLNGAAARRVQVGDIVIIISYALMTPEEAKAFRPVAIFPDENNRLIKNGGK
;
A
#
# COMPACT_ATOMS: atom_id res chain seq x y z
N MET A 1 24.17 4.36 -12.64
CA MET A 1 23.75 4.04 -11.26
C MET A 1 22.23 4.14 -11.21
N LEU A 2 21.55 3.22 -10.53
CA LEU A 2 20.10 3.31 -10.34
C LEU A 2 19.78 4.08 -9.05
N ILE A 3 18.61 4.71 -9.00
CA ILE A 3 18.02 5.38 -7.83
C ILE A 3 16.66 4.74 -7.52
N GLU A 4 16.25 4.74 -6.24
CA GLU A 4 14.90 4.33 -5.85
C GLU A 4 13.94 5.51 -5.99
N VAL A 5 12.92 5.35 -6.83
CA VAL A 5 11.94 6.39 -7.17
C VAL A 5 10.57 5.96 -6.69
N PHE A 6 9.79 6.92 -6.19
CA PHE A 6 8.38 6.72 -5.87
C PHE A 6 7.64 6.19 -7.11
N LYS A 7 7.18 4.93 -7.05
CA LYS A 7 6.47 4.26 -8.15
C LYS A 7 4.97 4.45 -8.00
N SER A 8 4.45 4.02 -6.84
CA SER A 8 3.02 3.95 -6.60
C SER A 8 2.65 4.21 -5.15
N LYS A 9 1.47 4.81 -4.88
CA LYS A 9 0.87 4.82 -3.53
C LYS A 9 -0.62 4.56 -3.51
N ILE A 10 -1.05 3.93 -2.42
CA ILE A 10 -2.43 3.91 -1.95
C ILE A 10 -2.51 4.86 -0.76
N HIS A 11 -3.17 6.00 -0.93
CA HIS A 11 -3.14 7.07 0.05
C HIS A 11 -4.24 6.91 1.10
N ARG A 12 -3.85 6.88 2.39
CA ARG A 12 -4.72 6.99 3.56
C ARG A 12 -5.86 5.95 3.62
N VAL A 13 -5.50 4.69 3.47
CA VAL A 13 -6.44 3.58 3.69
C VAL A 13 -6.48 3.15 5.15
N ARG A 14 -7.62 2.62 5.57
CA ARG A 14 -7.85 2.12 6.91
C ARG A 14 -7.41 0.67 7.03
N VAL A 15 -6.64 0.35 8.07
CA VAL A 15 -6.35 -1.04 8.44
C VAL A 15 -7.65 -1.73 8.85
N THR A 16 -8.05 -2.76 8.10
CA THR A 16 -9.29 -3.50 8.37
C THR A 16 -9.04 -4.71 9.27
N GLN A 17 -7.82 -5.25 9.23
CA GLN A 17 -7.43 -6.46 9.96
C GLN A 17 -5.95 -6.40 10.37
N ALA A 18 -5.61 -7.10 11.45
CA ALA A 18 -4.23 -7.29 11.88
C ALA A 18 -4.09 -8.70 12.46
N ASP A 19 -3.35 -9.57 11.78
CA ASP A 19 -3.21 -11.00 12.17
C ASP A 19 -1.74 -11.34 12.46
N LEU A 20 -1.42 -11.48 13.75
CA LEU A 20 -0.07 -11.81 14.21
C LEU A 20 0.40 -13.22 13.78
N ASN A 21 -0.52 -14.16 13.62
CA ASN A 21 -0.19 -15.57 13.39
C ASN A 21 -0.18 -15.95 11.90
N TYR A 22 -0.57 -15.02 11.02
CA TYR A 22 -0.49 -15.21 9.58
C TYR A 22 0.92 -14.91 9.03
N ILE A 23 1.21 -15.44 7.84
CA ILE A 23 2.50 -15.25 7.15
C ILE A 23 2.73 -13.75 6.89
N GLY A 24 3.81 -13.22 7.47
CA GLY A 24 4.11 -11.79 7.46
C GLY A 24 4.10 -11.17 6.07
N SER A 25 3.32 -10.11 5.89
CA SER A 25 3.02 -9.45 4.62
C SER A 25 1.99 -8.33 4.86
N ILE A 26 1.52 -7.69 3.79
CA ILE A 26 0.26 -6.95 3.78
C ILE A 26 -0.70 -7.54 2.75
N THR A 27 -1.90 -7.92 3.17
CA THR A 27 -2.99 -8.27 2.25
C THR A 27 -3.74 -7.01 1.85
N ILE A 28 -3.88 -6.77 0.54
CA ILE A 28 -4.53 -5.57 -0.01
C ILE A 28 -5.61 -6.01 -0.99
N ASP A 29 -6.78 -5.36 -0.96
CA ASP A 29 -7.81 -5.51 -1.99
C ASP A 29 -7.20 -5.42 -3.40
N GLU A 30 -7.46 -6.45 -4.21
CA GLU A 30 -7.01 -6.53 -5.60
C GLU A 30 -7.38 -5.30 -6.44
N GLU A 31 -8.56 -4.72 -6.24
CA GLU A 31 -9.01 -3.53 -6.98
C GLU A 31 -8.13 -2.31 -6.66
N LEU A 32 -7.70 -2.17 -5.41
CA LEU A 32 -6.78 -1.10 -4.99
C LEU A 32 -5.37 -1.33 -5.51
N MET A 33 -4.90 -2.59 -5.51
CA MET A 33 -3.59 -2.95 -6.06
C MET A 33 -3.50 -2.62 -7.55
N GLU A 34 -4.50 -3.03 -8.34
CA GLU A 34 -4.57 -2.75 -9.77
C GLU A 34 -4.61 -1.26 -10.06
N ALA A 35 -5.47 -0.51 -9.37
CA ALA A 35 -5.59 0.92 -9.57
C ALA A 35 -4.31 1.68 -9.17
N ALA A 36 -3.56 1.17 -8.19
CA ALA A 36 -2.27 1.72 -7.78
C ALA A 36 -1.09 1.19 -8.60
N ASN A 37 -1.27 0.25 -9.53
CA ASN A 37 -0.18 -0.41 -10.26
C ASN A 37 0.83 -1.11 -9.31
N ILE A 38 0.32 -1.81 -8.29
CA ILE A 38 1.10 -2.63 -7.35
C ILE A 38 0.85 -4.11 -7.63
N TYR A 39 1.92 -4.90 -7.71
CA TYR A 39 1.86 -6.33 -8.02
C TYR A 39 1.94 -7.20 -6.77
N GLU A 40 1.34 -8.38 -6.80
CA GLU A 40 1.54 -9.38 -5.76
C GLU A 40 3.02 -9.75 -5.61
N GLY A 41 3.51 -9.85 -4.37
CA GLY A 41 4.92 -10.02 -4.05
C GLY A 41 5.78 -8.74 -4.16
N GLU A 42 5.22 -7.59 -4.55
CA GLU A 42 5.97 -6.35 -4.64
C GLU A 42 6.37 -5.80 -3.26
N LYS A 43 7.62 -5.33 -3.14
CA LYS A 43 8.10 -4.64 -1.94
C LYS A 43 7.34 -3.32 -1.76
N VAL A 44 6.79 -3.12 -0.57
CA VAL A 44 6.11 -1.89 -0.19
C VAL A 44 6.59 -1.38 1.17
N GLN A 45 6.53 -0.07 1.35
CA GLN A 45 6.67 0.59 2.64
C GLN A 45 5.28 1.04 3.11
N ILE A 46 4.95 0.67 4.34
CA ILE A 46 3.74 1.07 5.04
C ILE A 46 4.12 2.17 6.02
N VAL A 47 3.49 3.33 5.90
CA VAL A 47 3.65 4.42 6.86
C VAL A 47 2.34 4.63 7.60
N ASN A 48 2.38 4.53 8.91
CA ASN A 48 1.19 4.62 9.76
C ASN A 48 1.05 6.04 10.31
N ASN A 49 -0.02 6.73 9.93
CA ASN A 49 -0.26 8.12 10.34
C ASN A 49 -0.66 8.24 11.81
N ASN A 50 -1.13 7.15 12.42
CA ASN A 50 -1.64 7.16 13.79
C ASN A 50 -0.50 7.03 14.82
N ASN A 51 0.56 6.29 14.50
CA ASN A 51 1.66 6.01 15.44
C ASN A 51 3.07 6.32 14.92
N GLY A 52 3.21 6.74 13.65
CA GLY A 52 4.49 7.11 13.06
C GLY A 52 5.38 5.94 12.61
N GLU A 53 4.94 4.69 12.80
CA GLU A 53 5.69 3.50 12.38
C GLU A 53 5.89 3.47 10.85
N ARG A 54 7.04 2.94 10.44
CA ARG A 54 7.42 2.75 9.04
C ARG A 54 7.89 1.31 8.86
N ILE A 55 7.16 0.53 8.10
CA ILE A 55 7.35 -0.92 7.97
C ILE A 55 7.63 -1.23 6.51
N GLU A 56 8.63 -2.04 6.21
CA GLU A 56 8.81 -2.61 4.87
C GLU A 56 8.34 -4.06 4.85
N THR A 57 7.59 -4.43 3.83
CA THR A 57 7.09 -5.78 3.63
C THR A 57 6.78 -6.02 2.16
N TYR A 58 6.11 -7.12 1.83
CA TYR A 58 5.62 -7.41 0.49
C TYR A 58 4.10 -7.61 0.50
N THR A 59 3.47 -7.43 -0.66
CA THR A 59 2.01 -7.49 -0.79
C THR A 59 1.49 -8.89 -1.13
N ILE A 60 0.34 -9.25 -0.58
CA ILE A 60 -0.48 -10.42 -0.95
C ILE A 60 -1.81 -9.91 -1.49
N ARG A 61 -2.34 -10.59 -2.52
CA ARG A 61 -3.63 -10.24 -3.10
C ARG A 61 -4.77 -10.63 -2.14
N GLY A 62 -5.62 -9.65 -1.81
CA GLY A 62 -6.87 -9.85 -1.08
C GLY A 62 -8.06 -10.06 -2.01
N GLU A 63 -9.22 -10.35 -1.44
CA GLU A 63 -10.47 -10.46 -2.20
C GLU A 63 -10.80 -9.14 -2.89
N ARG A 64 -11.06 -9.20 -4.21
CA ARG A 64 -11.43 -8.04 -5.03
C ARG A 64 -12.68 -7.35 -4.49
N GLY A 65 -12.60 -6.04 -4.31
CA GLY A 65 -13.74 -5.26 -3.85
C GLY A 65 -14.13 -5.62 -2.41
N SER A 66 -13.20 -6.04 -1.56
CA SER A 66 -13.41 -6.19 -0.13
C SER A 66 -13.07 -4.93 0.68
N GLY A 67 -12.21 -4.07 0.15
CA GLY A 67 -11.57 -2.98 0.88
C GLY A 67 -10.53 -3.46 1.91
N VAL A 68 -10.12 -4.73 1.85
CA VAL A 68 -9.22 -5.32 2.86
C VAL A 68 -7.85 -4.65 2.85
N ILE A 69 -7.39 -4.32 4.06
CA ILE A 69 -6.02 -3.92 4.38
C ILE A 69 -5.65 -4.68 5.65
N CYS A 70 -4.99 -5.83 5.49
CA CYS A 70 -4.56 -6.68 6.59
C CYS A 70 -3.06 -6.66 6.75
N LEU A 71 -2.55 -6.26 7.93
CA LEU A 71 -1.13 -6.40 8.25
C LEU A 71 -0.92 -7.73 8.98
N ASN A 72 -0.11 -8.60 8.38
CA ASN A 72 0.13 -9.95 8.85
C ASN A 72 1.45 -10.08 9.62
N GLY A 73 1.56 -11.10 10.47
CA GLY A 73 2.80 -11.48 11.15
C GLY A 73 3.33 -10.36 12.05
N ALA A 74 4.64 -10.14 12.01
CA ALA A 74 5.31 -9.13 12.84
C ALA A 74 4.75 -7.70 12.62
N ALA A 75 4.25 -7.38 11.41
CA ALA A 75 3.70 -6.08 11.11
C ALA A 75 2.39 -5.80 11.88
N ALA A 76 1.63 -6.85 12.25
CA ALA A 76 0.42 -6.72 13.06
C ALA A 76 0.70 -6.09 14.44
N ARG A 77 1.93 -6.18 14.97
CA ARG A 77 2.31 -5.54 16.24
C ARG A 77 2.52 -4.03 16.15
N ARG A 78 2.59 -3.48 14.93
CA ARG A 78 2.92 -2.08 14.65
C ARG A 78 1.72 -1.28 14.14
N VAL A 79 0.54 -1.89 14.13
CA VAL A 79 -0.72 -1.27 13.71
C VAL A 79 -1.86 -1.71 14.62
N GLN A 80 -2.96 -0.97 14.59
CA GLN A 80 -4.26 -1.40 15.09
C GLN A 80 -5.31 -1.36 13.99
N VAL A 81 -6.35 -2.19 14.10
CA VAL A 81 -7.54 -2.06 13.25
C VAL A 81 -8.11 -0.65 13.43
N GLY A 82 -8.37 0.03 12.32
CA GLY A 82 -8.83 1.41 12.29
C GLY A 82 -7.74 2.45 12.03
N ASP A 83 -6.45 2.10 12.15
CA ASP A 83 -5.35 3.00 11.82
C ASP A 83 -5.38 3.41 10.35
N ILE A 84 -4.92 4.63 10.08
CA ILE A 84 -4.80 5.17 8.71
C ILE A 84 -3.36 5.01 8.25
N VAL A 85 -3.16 4.25 7.18
CA VAL A 85 -1.86 3.97 6.60
C VAL A 85 -1.75 4.47 5.16
N ILE A 86 -0.53 4.71 4.71
CA ILE A 86 -0.21 4.91 3.29
C ILE A 86 0.72 3.77 2.89
N ILE A 87 0.40 3.14 1.75
CA ILE A 87 1.16 2.03 1.18
C ILE A 87 1.93 2.59 -0.01
N ILE A 88 3.25 2.45 -0.03
CA ILE A 88 4.13 3.04 -1.04
C ILE A 88 4.97 1.94 -1.67
N SER A 89 5.02 1.86 -2.99
CA SER A 89 6.01 1.06 -3.70
C SER A 89 7.04 1.95 -4.41
N TYR A 90 8.26 1.44 -4.54
CA TYR A 90 9.39 2.11 -5.16
C TYR A 90 9.93 1.26 -6.31
N ALA A 91 10.55 1.92 -7.28
CA ALA A 91 11.21 1.27 -8.40
C ALA A 91 12.64 1.76 -8.54
N LEU A 92 13.54 0.86 -8.94
CA LEU A 92 14.90 1.21 -9.32
C LEU A 92 14.90 1.72 -10.76
N MET A 93 15.40 2.94 -10.95
CA MET A 93 15.41 3.61 -12.26
C MET A 93 16.74 4.32 -12.47
N THR A 94 17.13 4.51 -13.73
CA THR A 94 18.15 5.51 -14.08
C THR A 94 17.58 6.92 -13.86
N PRO A 95 18.44 7.95 -13.65
CA PRO A 95 17.99 9.33 -13.56
C PRO A 95 17.20 9.81 -14.79
N GLU A 96 17.48 9.26 -15.96
CA GLU A 96 16.79 9.56 -17.22
C GLU A 96 15.37 8.97 -17.23
N GLU A 97 15.22 7.70 -16.87
CA GLU A 97 13.90 7.06 -16.72
C GLU A 97 13.06 7.76 -15.65
N ALA A 98 13.67 8.10 -14.51
CA ALA A 98 13.01 8.77 -13.40
C ALA A 98 12.39 10.13 -13.79
N LYS A 99 13.01 10.88 -14.71
CA LYS A 99 12.50 12.18 -15.19
C LYS A 99 11.25 12.02 -16.06
N ALA A 100 11.14 10.91 -16.79
CA ALA A 100 10.02 10.63 -17.68
C ALA A 100 8.89 9.83 -16.98
N PHE A 101 9.23 9.14 -15.90
CA PHE A 101 8.31 8.28 -15.17
C PHE A 101 7.19 9.08 -14.51
N ARG A 102 5.95 8.56 -14.61
CA ARG A 102 4.76 9.14 -13.99
C ARG A 102 4.27 8.19 -12.90
N PRO A 103 4.40 8.56 -11.61
CA PRO A 103 3.95 7.70 -10.53
C PRO A 103 2.43 7.60 -10.47
N VAL A 104 1.95 6.50 -9.92
CA VAL A 104 0.51 6.26 -9.71
C VAL A 104 0.16 6.56 -8.26
N ALA A 105 -0.86 7.37 -8.04
CA ALA A 105 -1.38 7.63 -6.70
C ALA A 105 -2.89 7.53 -6.72
N ILE A 106 -3.44 6.66 -5.88
CA ILE A 106 -4.89 6.56 -5.69
C ILE A 106 -5.29 7.07 -4.30
N PHE A 107 -6.50 7.58 -4.23
CA PHE A 107 -7.10 8.19 -3.03
C PHE A 107 -8.46 7.53 -2.78
N PRO A 108 -8.47 6.33 -2.16
CA PRO A 108 -9.71 5.66 -1.80
C PRO A 108 -10.51 6.46 -0.76
N ASP A 109 -11.80 6.17 -0.64
CA ASP A 109 -12.67 6.72 0.40
C ASP A 109 -12.38 6.09 1.79
N GLU A 110 -13.14 6.51 2.80
CA GLU A 110 -13.00 6.03 4.19
C GLU A 110 -13.30 4.53 4.39
N ASN A 111 -13.91 3.88 3.39
CA ASN A 111 -14.22 2.46 3.34
C ASN A 111 -13.25 1.70 2.43
N ASN A 112 -12.11 2.31 2.09
CA ASN A 112 -11.09 1.78 1.19
C ASN A 112 -11.61 1.48 -0.22
N ARG A 113 -12.54 2.30 -0.75
CA ARG A 113 -13.10 2.11 -2.10
C ARG A 113 -12.59 3.15 -3.07
N LEU A 114 -12.41 2.75 -4.33
CA LEU A 114 -12.09 3.69 -5.39
C LEU A 114 -13.25 4.66 -5.60
N ILE A 115 -12.95 5.95 -5.54
CA ILE A 115 -13.92 7.00 -5.85
C ILE A 115 -14.03 7.10 -7.37
N LYS A 116 -15.22 6.88 -7.92
CA LYS A 116 -15.43 6.81 -9.38
C LYS A 116 -15.25 8.15 -10.12
N ASN A 117 -15.01 9.27 -9.44
CA ASN A 117 -14.72 10.56 -10.09
C ASN A 117 -13.90 11.51 -9.19
N GLY A 118 -12.69 11.87 -9.62
CA GLY A 118 -12.09 13.20 -9.37
C GLY A 118 -11.71 13.60 -7.96
N GLY A 119 -11.36 12.68 -7.05
CA GLY A 119 -10.75 13.04 -5.77
C GLY A 119 -9.31 13.50 -5.95
N LYS A 120 -9.07 14.82 -5.94
CA LYS A 120 -7.73 15.41 -5.77
C LYS A 120 -7.26 15.29 -4.33
#